data_AF-A0A852KSD3-F1
#
_entry.id   AF-A0A852KSD3-F1
#
_cell.length_a   1.000
_cell.length_b   1.000
_cell.length_c   1.000
_cell.angle_alpha   90.00
_cell.angle_beta   90.00
_cell.angle_gamma   90.00
#
_symmetry.space_group_name_H-M   'P 1'
#
loop_
_entity.id
_entity.type
_entity.pdbx_description
1 polymer ?
#
loop_
_entity_poly.entity_id
_entity_poly.type
_entity_poly.pdbx_seq_one_letter_code
_entity_poly.pdbx_strand_id
1 'polypeptide(L)'
;KLEEFLNFKQINTSLKEAILLDYYTAGFWWAKEMNFSLIQLSGFMDLLHFLLDNLSDKHMTLGDNLKELGRAMSGIGETDSECSGDLYFFSIEQAKAIIDYLNISLFKHYKLYEYLFHNPREEFVISDE
;
A
#
# COMPACT_ATOMS: atom_id res chain seq x y z
N LYS A 1 -6.51 -17.72 1.73
CA LYS A 1 -6.81 -16.50 2.53
C LYS A 1 -5.76 -15.42 2.22
N LEU A 2 -6.01 -14.14 2.49
CA LEU A 2 -5.05 -13.07 2.15
C LEU A 2 -3.69 -13.26 2.86
N GLU A 3 -3.71 -13.75 4.11
CA GLU A 3 -2.52 -14.16 4.86
C GLU A 3 -1.61 -15.15 4.12
N GLU A 4 -2.19 -16.17 3.48
CA GLU A 4 -1.46 -17.19 2.72
C GLU A 4 -0.86 -16.61 1.45
N PHE A 5 -1.60 -15.72 0.78
CA PHE A 5 -1.12 -15.05 -0.43
C PHE A 5 0.07 -14.13 -0.14
N LEU A 6 0.03 -13.44 1.01
CA LEU A 6 1.13 -12.60 1.50
C LEU A 6 2.26 -13.39 2.15
N ASN A 7 2.13 -14.73 2.25
CA ASN A 7 3.08 -15.64 2.89
C ASN A 7 3.41 -15.25 4.36
N PHE A 8 2.42 -14.72 5.08
CA PHE A 8 2.52 -14.42 6.51
C PHE A 8 2.29 -15.69 7.33
N LYS A 9 3.23 -16.01 8.23
CA LYS A 9 3.26 -17.28 8.98
C LYS A 9 3.09 -17.11 10.49
N GLN A 10 3.25 -15.89 10.97
CA GLN A 10 3.38 -15.50 12.37
C GLN A 10 2.39 -14.39 12.74
N ILE A 11 1.24 -14.26 12.08
CA ILE A 11 0.27 -13.18 12.32
C ILE A 11 -0.13 -13.04 13.80
N ASN A 12 -0.18 -14.14 14.56
CA ASN A 12 -0.53 -14.11 15.98
C ASN A 12 0.62 -13.60 16.88
N THR A 13 1.86 -13.55 16.38
CA THR A 13 3.06 -13.27 17.18
C THR A 13 3.95 -12.17 16.60
N SER A 14 3.80 -11.83 15.32
CA SER A 14 4.48 -10.71 14.65
C SER A 14 3.50 -9.56 14.50
N LEU A 15 3.76 -8.49 15.25
CA LEU A 15 3.04 -7.23 15.13
C LEU A 15 3.13 -6.69 13.69
N LYS A 16 4.29 -6.86 13.04
CA LYS A 16 4.48 -6.47 11.65
C LYS A 16 3.53 -7.20 10.70
N GLU A 17 3.50 -8.53 10.71
CA GLU A 17 2.61 -9.28 9.82
C GLU A 17 1.13 -8.96 10.08
N ALA A 18 0.73 -8.77 11.34
CA ALA A 18 -0.62 -8.37 11.70
C ALA A 18 -1.00 -7.00 11.14
N ILE A 19 -0.14 -5.99 11.30
CA ILE A 19 -0.36 -4.63 10.76
C ILE A 19 -0.42 -4.65 9.23
N LEU A 20 0.45 -5.43 8.58
CA LEU A 20 0.45 -5.53 7.12
C LEU A 20 -0.82 -6.20 6.60
N LEU A 21 -1.28 -7.25 7.27
CA LEU A 21 -2.53 -7.91 6.91
C LEU A 21 -3.71 -6.94 7.04
N ASP A 22 -3.76 -6.15 8.12
CA ASP A 22 -4.79 -5.14 8.31
C ASP A 22 -4.74 -4.06 7.23
N TYR A 23 -3.54 -3.55 6.90
CA TYR A 23 -3.33 -2.56 5.83
C TYR A 23 -3.88 -3.03 4.47
N TYR A 24 -3.52 -4.25 4.04
CA TYR A 24 -4.01 -4.79 2.76
C TYR A 24 -5.50 -5.14 2.81
N THR A 25 -6.00 -5.62 3.95
CA THR A 25 -7.42 -5.94 4.12
C THR A 25 -8.28 -4.68 4.06
N ALA A 26 -7.88 -3.61 4.77
CA ALA A 26 -8.55 -2.32 4.75
C ALA A 26 -8.55 -1.72 3.33
N GLY A 27 -7.41 -1.79 2.63
CA GLY A 27 -7.31 -1.34 1.23
C GLY A 27 -8.26 -2.09 0.31
N PHE A 28 -8.28 -3.42 0.39
CA PHE A 28 -9.17 -4.25 -0.40
C PHE A 28 -10.64 -3.91 -0.16
N TRP A 29 -11.05 -3.74 1.10
CA TRP A 29 -12.43 -3.36 1.44
C TRP A 29 -12.80 -1.97 0.94
N TRP A 30 -11.92 -0.99 1.10
CA TRP A 30 -12.13 0.35 0.58
C TRP A 30 -12.32 0.35 -0.94
N ALA A 31 -11.47 -0.37 -1.68
CA ALA A 31 -11.59 -0.50 -3.14
C ALA A 31 -12.91 -1.19 -3.56
N LYS A 32 -13.40 -2.14 -2.75
CA LYS A 32 -14.72 -2.76 -2.95
C LYS A 32 -15.87 -1.76 -2.75
N GLU A 33 -15.80 -0.92 -1.72
CA GLU A 33 -16.79 0.15 -1.47
C GLU A 33 -16.81 1.18 -2.60
N MET A 34 -15.64 1.47 -3.17
CA MET A 34 -15.51 2.33 -4.36
C MET A 34 -15.97 1.68 -5.67
N ASN A 35 -16.46 0.43 -5.63
CA ASN A 35 -16.94 -0.33 -6.77
C ASN A 35 -15.90 -0.48 -7.90
N PHE A 36 -14.62 -0.65 -7.55
CA PHE A 36 -13.58 -0.86 -8.54
C PHE A 36 -13.82 -2.16 -9.33
N SER A 37 -13.59 -2.09 -10.65
CA SER A 37 -13.52 -3.28 -11.50
C SER A 37 -12.39 -4.21 -11.05
N LEU A 38 -12.36 -5.45 -11.54
CA LEU A 38 -11.27 -6.37 -11.17
C LEU A 38 -9.88 -5.83 -11.55
N ILE A 39 -9.78 -5.15 -12.70
CA ILE A 39 -8.53 -4.54 -13.19
C ILE A 39 -8.14 -3.37 -12.28
N GLN A 40 -9.10 -2.50 -11.95
CA GLN A 40 -8.88 -1.38 -11.02
C GLN A 40 -8.49 -1.87 -9.63
N LEU A 41 -9.14 -2.91 -9.13
CA LEU A 41 -8.82 -3.52 -7.84
C LEU A 41 -7.39 -4.06 -7.83
N SER A 42 -6.98 -4.79 -8.88
CA SER A 42 -5.58 -5.25 -9.01
C SER A 42 -4.61 -4.07 -9.01
N GLY A 43 -4.82 -3.09 -9.89
CA GLY A 43 -3.95 -1.93 -9.99
C GLY A 43 -3.84 -1.12 -8.69
N PHE A 44 -4.94 -1.02 -7.94
CA PHE A 44 -4.92 -0.39 -6.62
C PHE A 44 -4.14 -1.21 -5.60
N MET A 45 -4.32 -2.53 -5.55
CA MET A 45 -3.56 -3.40 -4.63
C MET A 45 -2.06 -3.38 -4.98
N ASP A 46 -1.72 -3.38 -6.27
CA ASP A 46 -0.35 -3.26 -6.75
C ASP A 46 0.25 -1.90 -6.35
N LEU A 47 -0.54 -0.82 -6.42
CA LEU A 47 -0.11 0.51 -5.95
C LEU A 47 0.14 0.53 -4.43
N LEU A 48 -0.73 -0.08 -3.62
CA LEU A 48 -0.53 -0.19 -2.17
C LEU A 48 0.77 -0.93 -1.86
N HIS A 49 1.02 -2.02 -2.57
CA HIS A 49 2.24 -2.81 -2.42
C HIS A 49 3.49 -2.02 -2.85
N PHE A 50 3.44 -1.37 -4.02
CA PHE A 50 4.52 -0.54 -4.56
C PHE A 50 4.98 0.54 -3.57
N LEU A 51 4.03 1.29 -3.00
CA LEU A 51 4.35 2.36 -2.06
C LEU A 51 4.87 1.82 -0.73
N LEU A 52 4.37 0.67 -0.28
CA LEU A 52 4.85 0.02 0.93
C LEU A 52 6.27 -0.55 0.74
N ASP A 53 6.55 -1.17 -0.40
CA ASP A 53 7.87 -1.70 -0.79
C ASP A 53 8.93 -0.60 -0.88
N ASN A 54 8.56 0.57 -1.42
CA ASN A 54 9.41 1.76 -1.42
C ASN A 54 9.87 2.13 0.00
N LEU A 55 9.00 1.96 1.00
CA LEU A 55 9.32 2.20 2.39
C LEU A 55 10.09 1.03 3.02
N SER A 56 9.61 -0.21 2.87
CA SER A 56 10.17 -1.37 3.58
C SER A 56 11.56 -1.74 3.08
N ASP A 57 11.70 -1.92 1.77
CA ASP A 57 12.86 -2.56 1.17
C ASP A 57 13.82 -1.51 0.60
N LYS A 58 13.28 -0.42 0.05
CA LYS A 58 14.07 0.66 -0.55
C LYS A 58 14.40 1.80 0.41
N HIS A 59 13.88 1.77 1.64
CA HIS A 59 14.11 2.79 2.67
C HIS A 59 13.83 4.24 2.19
N MET A 60 12.86 4.42 1.29
CA MET A 60 12.59 5.74 0.72
C MET A 60 11.98 6.67 1.76
N THR A 61 12.37 7.95 1.70
CA THR A 61 11.71 9.00 2.47
C THR A 61 10.28 9.22 1.99
N LEU A 62 9.40 9.77 2.84
CA LEU A 62 8.05 10.14 2.43
C LEU A 62 8.06 11.04 1.18
N GLY A 63 8.97 12.00 1.13
CA GLY A 63 9.07 12.93 0.00
C GLY A 63 9.44 12.23 -1.30
N ASP A 64 10.30 11.22 -1.26
CA ASP A 64 10.68 10.47 -2.46
C ASP A 64 9.59 9.47 -2.88
N ASN A 65 8.93 8.83 -1.93
CA ASN A 65 7.81 7.93 -2.22
C ASN A 65 6.61 8.68 -2.83
N LEU A 66 6.36 9.93 -2.40
CA LEU A 66 5.36 10.81 -3.02
C LEU A 66 5.73 11.20 -4.46
N LYS A 67 7.02 11.35 -4.79
CA LYS A 67 7.45 11.58 -6.18
C LYS A 67 7.18 10.35 -7.04
N GLU A 68 7.45 9.16 -6.53
CA GLU A 68 7.16 7.90 -7.22
C GLU A 68 5.66 7.69 -7.42
N LEU A 69 4.83 8.03 -6.42
CA LEU A 69 3.37 8.09 -6.60
C LEU A 69 2.97 9.04 -7.74
N GLY A 70 3.54 10.25 -7.77
CA GLY A 70 3.30 11.22 -8.82
C GLY A 70 3.66 10.70 -10.21
N ARG A 71 4.74 9.93 -10.34
CA ARG A 71 5.17 9.27 -11.58
C ARG A 71 4.22 8.13 -11.97
N ALA A 72 3.81 7.29 -11.02
CA ALA A 72 2.86 6.20 -11.28
C ALA A 72 1.49 6.72 -11.74
N MET A 73 1.09 7.90 -11.25
CA MET A 73 -0.19 8.53 -11.58
C MET A 73 -0.14 9.49 -12.77
N SER A 74 1.04 9.79 -13.34
CA SER A 74 1.16 10.78 -14.43
C SER A 74 0.56 10.35 -15.77
N GLY A 75 0.03 9.13 -15.89
CA GLY A 75 -0.71 8.63 -17.06
C GLY A 75 -2.23 8.63 -16.90
N ILE A 76 -2.77 9.10 -15.77
CA ILE A 76 -4.22 9.08 -15.51
C ILE A 76 -4.90 10.22 -16.28
N GLY A 77 -5.82 9.87 -17.19
CA GLY A 77 -6.67 10.81 -17.93
C GLY A 77 -6.17 11.24 -19.30
N GLU A 78 -5.05 10.69 -19.80
CA GLU A 78 -4.57 10.92 -21.17
C GLU A 78 -5.03 9.77 -22.09
N THR A 79 -5.61 10.09 -23.25
CA THR A 79 -6.13 9.08 -24.21
C THR A 79 -5.11 8.66 -25.28
N ASP A 80 -4.01 9.40 -25.46
CA ASP A 80 -3.12 9.26 -26.63
C ASP A 80 -1.61 9.43 -26.35
N SER A 81 -1.13 9.11 -25.14
CA SER A 81 0.32 9.24 -24.87
C SER A 81 0.98 7.90 -24.60
N GLU A 82 2.19 7.74 -25.14
CA GLU A 82 3.20 6.74 -24.80
C GLU A 82 3.70 6.94 -23.33
N CYS A 83 2.79 7.24 -22.40
CA CYS A 83 3.09 7.52 -21.00
C CYS A 83 3.14 6.21 -20.24
N SER A 84 4.27 5.96 -19.58
CA SER A 84 4.60 4.73 -18.84
C SER A 84 3.81 4.53 -17.54
N GLY A 85 2.63 5.12 -17.41
CA GLY A 85 1.80 5.04 -16.21
C GLY A 85 0.88 3.83 -16.24
N ASP A 86 1.11 2.86 -15.37
CA ASP A 86 0.36 1.59 -15.32
C ASP A 86 -1.10 1.74 -14.86
N LEU A 87 -1.57 2.95 -14.54
CA LEU A 87 -2.86 3.22 -13.87
C LEU A 87 -3.90 3.96 -14.73
N TYR A 88 -3.73 3.98 -16.06
CA TYR A 88 -4.60 4.69 -17.01
C TYR A 88 -6.11 4.36 -16.92
N PHE A 89 -6.47 3.25 -16.29
CA PHE A 89 -7.85 2.77 -16.14
C PHE A 89 -8.63 3.41 -14.98
N PHE A 90 -8.03 4.33 -14.22
CA PHE A 90 -8.76 5.13 -13.22
C PHE A 90 -9.26 6.45 -13.80
N SER A 91 -10.45 6.90 -13.38
CA SER A 91 -10.87 8.27 -13.63
C SER A 91 -10.12 9.27 -12.74
N ILE A 92 -10.18 10.56 -13.08
CA ILE A 92 -9.57 11.63 -12.27
C ILE A 92 -10.19 11.64 -10.86
N GLU A 93 -11.50 11.41 -10.73
CA GLU A 93 -12.20 11.34 -9.45
C GLU A 93 -11.72 10.13 -8.62
N GLN A 94 -11.56 8.98 -9.26
CA GLN A 94 -11.03 7.79 -8.60
C GLN A 94 -9.58 7.99 -8.16
N ALA A 95 -8.74 8.63 -8.98
CA ALA A 95 -7.36 8.95 -8.63
C ALA A 95 -7.28 9.88 -7.42
N LYS A 96 -8.13 10.92 -7.35
CA LYS A 96 -8.23 11.79 -6.16
C LYS A 96 -8.62 10.99 -4.92
N ALA A 97 -9.65 10.14 -5.03
CA ALA A 97 -10.08 9.29 -3.92
C ALA A 97 -8.96 8.33 -3.45
N ILE A 98 -8.17 7.78 -4.38
CA ILE A 98 -7.00 6.95 -4.08
C ILE A 98 -5.95 7.76 -3.33
N ILE A 99 -5.62 8.96 -3.79
CA ILE A 99 -4.67 9.86 -3.11
C ILE A 99 -5.15 10.17 -1.69
N ASP A 100 -6.43 10.48 -1.52
CA ASP A 100 -7.03 10.76 -0.21
C ASP A 100 -6.96 9.54 0.72
N TYR A 101 -7.23 8.35 0.19
CA TYR A 101 -7.08 7.10 0.92
C TYR A 101 -5.62 6.84 1.33
N LEU A 102 -4.66 7.00 0.41
CA LEU A 102 -3.23 6.81 0.69
C LEU A 102 -2.71 7.79 1.73
N ASN A 103 -3.21 9.02 1.71
CA ASN A 103 -2.88 10.04 2.70
C ASN A 103 -3.25 9.59 4.11
N ILE A 104 -4.45 9.03 4.32
CA ILE A 104 -4.89 8.61 5.66
C ILE A 104 -4.36 7.25 6.08
N SER A 105 -4.13 6.33 5.14
CA SER A 105 -3.76 4.93 5.44
C SER A 105 -2.24 4.75 5.57
N LEU A 106 -1.45 5.34 4.69
CA LEU A 106 0.01 5.15 4.64
C LEU A 106 0.78 6.42 5.02
N PHE A 107 0.55 7.53 4.31
CA PHE A 107 1.46 8.69 4.40
C PHE A 107 1.36 9.43 5.74
N LYS A 108 0.18 9.54 6.33
CA LYS A 108 0.02 10.11 7.69
C LYS A 108 0.75 9.27 8.75
N HIS A 109 0.92 7.98 8.50
CA HIS A 109 1.55 7.02 9.42
C HIS A 109 2.95 6.61 8.97
N TYR A 110 3.57 7.34 8.02
CA TYR A 110 4.81 6.93 7.37
C TYR A 110 5.96 6.63 8.34
N LYS A 111 6.13 7.47 9.37
CA LYS A 111 7.13 7.26 10.42
C LYS A 111 6.86 6.02 11.26
N LEU A 112 5.59 5.69 11.53
CA LEU A 112 5.22 4.47 12.25
C LEU A 112 5.58 3.23 11.44
N TYR A 113 5.29 3.23 10.14
CA TYR A 113 5.69 2.14 9.25
C TYR A 113 7.22 2.04 9.12
N GLU A 114 7.95 3.15 9.02
CA GLU A 114 9.42 3.17 9.04
C GLU A 114 9.96 2.51 10.32
N TYR A 115 9.40 2.85 11.48
CA TYR A 115 9.74 2.18 12.74
C TYR A 115 9.38 0.69 12.72
N LEU A 116 8.23 0.31 12.17
CA LEU A 116 7.81 -1.09 12.08
C LEU A 116 8.77 -1.92 11.22
N PHE A 117 9.27 -1.37 10.11
CA PHE A 117 10.14 -2.09 9.19
C PHE A 117 11.60 -2.13 9.63
N HIS A 118 12.09 -1.08 10.29
CA HIS A 118 13.52 -0.87 10.47
C HIS A 118 13.98 -0.85 11.94
N ASN A 119 13.07 -0.95 12.91
CA ASN A 119 13.46 -1.02 14.32
C ASN A 119 13.80 -2.47 14.73
N PRO A 120 14.98 -2.73 15.31
CA PRO A 120 15.43 -4.09 15.69
C PRO A 120 14.66 -4.72 16.87
N ARG A 121 13.57 -4.13 17.37
CA ARG A 121 12.87 -4.52 18.61
C ARG A 121 11.59 -5.33 18.41
N GLU A 122 11.52 -6.22 17.42
CA GLU A 122 10.57 -7.34 17.56
C GLU A 122 11.11 -8.29 18.65
N GLU A 123 10.98 -7.87 19.92
CA GLU A 123 11.02 -8.79 21.05
C GLU A 123 9.82 -9.73 20.88
N PHE A 124 10.11 -10.97 20.51
CA PHE A 124 9.14 -12.05 20.56
C PHE A 124 8.55 -12.08 21.97
N VAL A 125 7.26 -11.74 22.11
CA VAL A 125 6.53 -11.96 23.36
C VAL A 125 6.35 -13.46 23.48
N ILE A 126 7.31 -14.13 24.11
CA ILE A 126 7.14 -15.52 24.53
C ILE A 126 6.14 -15.46 25.68
N SER A 127 4.91 -15.89 25.43
CA SER A 127 3.97 -16.18 26.50
C SER A 127 4.48 -17.43 27.22
N ASP A 128 5.06 -17.25 28.39
CA ASP A 128 5.29 -18.36 29.32
C ASP A 128 3.91 -18.81 29.85
N GLU A 129 3.40 -19.94 29.33
CA GLU A 129 2.35 -20.74 29.97
C GLU A 129 2.97 -21.77 30.92
#